data_AF-A0A561WE53-F1
#
_entry.id   AF-A0A561WE53-F1
#
_cell.length_a   1.000
_cell.length_b   1.000
_cell.length_c   1.000
_cell.angle_alpha   90.00
_cell.angle_beta   90.00
_cell.angle_gamma   90.00
#
_symmetry.space_group_name_H-M   'P 1'
#
loop_
_entity.id
_entity.type
_entity.pdbx_description
1 polymer ?
#
loop_
_entity_poly.entity_id
_entity_poly.type
_entity_poly.pdbx_seq_one_letter_code
_entity_poly.pdbx_strand_id
1 'polypeptide(L)'
;MKILRRHWGLVALVLLLTAWWTTQVGPGVLYLLSGAVVLWSLFQAPAWCGAATRSRGGFCRNNSRGLLLGCHLREHRWQKFKMLFYSSRWAAFSRGTWATPSAKLATVSGLIGSVSAIATGIKDFVLS
;
A
#
# COMPACT_ATOMS: atom_id res chain seq x y z
N MET A 1 2.39 -20.67 -8.72
CA MET A 1 3.42 -19.64 -8.38
C MET A 1 2.99 -18.16 -8.53
N LYS A 2 1.92 -17.81 -9.28
CA LYS A 2 1.52 -16.39 -9.46
C LYS A 2 0.95 -15.70 -8.20
N ILE A 3 0.35 -16.45 -7.28
CA ILE A 3 -0.24 -15.94 -6.03
C ILE A 3 0.83 -15.54 -5.02
N LEU A 4 1.87 -16.37 -4.83
CA LEU A 4 2.96 -16.10 -3.89
C LEU A 4 3.74 -14.84 -4.31
N ARG A 5 4.05 -14.71 -5.60
CA ARG A 5 4.67 -13.50 -6.16
C ARG A 5 3.78 -12.25 -6.11
N ARG A 6 2.48 -12.39 -5.84
CA ARG A 6 1.58 -11.24 -5.68
C ARG A 6 1.44 -10.82 -4.22
N HIS A 7 1.62 -11.75 -3.28
CA HIS A 7 1.43 -11.52 -1.83
C HIS A 7 2.75 -11.49 -1.03
N TRP A 8 3.91 -11.42 -1.69
CA TRP A 8 5.20 -11.40 -1.00
C TRP A 8 5.35 -10.24 -0.01
N GLY A 9 4.73 -9.09 -0.25
CA GLY A 9 4.76 -8.00 0.73
C GLY A 9 3.97 -8.27 2.01
N LEU A 10 3.00 -9.21 2.02
CA LEU A 10 2.41 -9.68 3.27
C LEU A 10 3.40 -10.54 4.05
N VAL A 11 4.21 -11.35 3.37
CA VAL A 11 5.30 -12.10 4.00
C VAL A 11 6.33 -11.13 4.58
N ALA A 12 6.71 -10.10 3.83
CA ALA A 12 7.59 -9.04 4.32
C ALA A 12 7.01 -8.30 5.52
N LEU A 13 5.68 -8.08 5.56
CA LEU A 13 5.00 -7.47 6.71
C LEU A 13 5.04 -8.38 7.93
N VAL A 14 4.78 -9.68 7.78
CA VAL A 14 4.91 -10.65 8.88
C VAL A 14 6.35 -10.67 9.40
N LEU A 15 7.34 -10.69 8.49
CA LEU A 15 8.76 -10.62 8.87
C LEU A 15 9.09 -9.34 9.63
N LEU A 16 8.56 -8.20 9.19
CA LEU A 16 8.73 -6.92 9.87
C LEU A 16 8.15 -6.95 11.30
N LEU A 17 6.95 -7.50 11.48
CA LEU A 17 6.35 -7.66 12.81
C LEU A 17 7.18 -8.58 13.71
N THR A 18 7.69 -9.69 13.17
CA THR A 18 8.57 -10.59 13.94
C THR A 18 9.94 -9.97 14.24
N ALA A 19 10.47 -9.12 13.36
CA ALA A 19 11.71 -8.39 13.57
C ALA A 19 11.57 -7.36 14.70
N TRP A 20 10.42 -6.67 14.77
CA TRP A 20 10.07 -5.81 15.90
C TRP A 20 9.94 -6.60 17.21
N TRP A 21 9.29 -7.76 17.17
CA TRP A 21 9.09 -8.60 18.35
C TRP A 21 10.40 -9.14 18.93
N THR A 22 11.31 -9.58 18.06
CA THR A 22 12.57 -10.20 18.47
C THR A 22 13.59 -9.18 18.99
N THR A 23 13.44 -7.88 18.70
CA THR A 23 14.29 -6.73 19.12
C THR A 23 15.79 -6.83 18.83
N GLN A 24 16.30 -7.97 18.37
CA GLN A 24 17.70 -8.24 18.01
C GLN A 24 18.06 -7.82 16.58
N VAL A 25 17.10 -7.29 15.83
CA VAL A 25 17.29 -6.92 14.44
C VAL A 25 17.76 -5.47 14.35
N GLY A 26 18.87 -5.25 13.64
CA GLY A 26 19.46 -3.92 13.45
C GLY A 26 18.56 -2.95 12.68
N PRO A 27 18.73 -1.62 12.87
CA PRO A 27 17.85 -0.60 12.30
C PRO A 27 17.81 -0.64 10.77
N GLY A 28 18.92 -0.96 10.11
CA GLY A 28 18.98 -1.09 8.65
C GLY A 28 17.99 -2.11 8.06
N VAL A 29 17.80 -3.25 8.73
CA VAL A 29 16.87 -4.30 8.27
C VAL A 29 15.42 -3.85 8.44
N LEU A 30 15.11 -3.13 9.52
CA LEU A 30 13.78 -2.56 9.75
C LEU A 30 13.42 -1.52 8.70
N TYR A 31 14.35 -0.64 8.31
CA TYR A 31 14.14 0.30 7.21
C TYR A 31 13.90 -0.41 5.87
N LEU A 32 14.72 -1.42 5.56
CA LEU A 32 14.57 -2.20 4.32
C LEU A 32 13.22 -2.92 4.26
N LEU A 33 12.82 -3.61 5.33
CA LEU A 33 11.53 -4.30 5.40
C LEU A 33 10.36 -3.31 5.33
N SER A 34 10.44 -2.19 6.05
CA SER A 34 9.41 -1.15 6.03
C SER A 34 9.26 -0.55 4.62
N GLY A 35 10.37 -0.20 3.97
CA GLY A 35 10.38 0.30 2.59
C GLY A 35 9.84 -0.73 1.59
N ALA A 36 10.22 -2.00 1.73
CA ALA A 36 9.74 -3.08 0.88
C ALA A 36 8.22 -3.27 1.00
N VAL A 37 7.66 -3.24 2.21
CA VAL A 37 6.21 -3.33 2.45
C VAL A 37 5.48 -2.12 1.84
N VAL A 38 6.00 -0.91 2.03
CA VAL A 38 5.41 0.31 1.46
C VAL A 38 5.43 0.27 -0.06
N LEU A 39 6.58 -0.03 -0.67
CA LEU A 39 6.71 -0.13 -2.13
C LEU A 39 5.80 -1.24 -2.70
N TRP A 40 5.72 -2.38 -2.03
CA TRP A 40 4.79 -3.43 -2.43
C TRP A 40 3.34 -2.96 -2.36
N SER A 41 2.94 -2.29 -1.27
CA SER A 41 1.58 -1.77 -1.09
C SER A 41 1.18 -0.78 -2.19
N LEU A 42 2.11 0.08 -2.59
CA LEU A 42 1.89 1.14 -3.58
C LEU A 42 1.85 0.60 -5.01
N PHE A 43 2.74 -0.34 -5.36
CA PHE A 43 2.96 -0.71 -6.77
C PHE A 43 2.57 -2.16 -7.14
N GLN A 44 2.45 -3.07 -6.17
CA GLN A 44 2.29 -4.50 -6.49
C GLN A 44 1.10 -5.17 -5.78
N ALA A 45 0.57 -4.58 -4.71
CA ALA A 45 -0.50 -5.18 -3.94
C ALA A 45 -1.76 -5.45 -4.78
N PRO A 46 -2.47 -6.57 -4.57
CA PRO A 46 -3.68 -6.90 -5.29
C PRO A 46 -4.86 -6.00 -4.89
N ALA A 47 -4.87 -4.76 -5.35
CA ALA A 47 -5.95 -3.80 -5.09
C ALA A 47 -6.98 -3.82 -6.23
N TRP A 48 -8.18 -3.32 -5.95
CA TRP A 48 -9.15 -2.96 -6.98
C TRP A 48 -8.88 -1.53 -7.47
N CYS A 49 -9.25 -1.28 -8.73
CA CYS A 49 -9.01 0.01 -9.35
C CYS A 49 -9.74 1.14 -8.64
N GLY A 50 -10.96 0.93 -8.16
CA GLY A 50 -11.70 1.92 -7.37
C GLY A 50 -11.97 3.24 -8.10
N ALA A 51 -11.75 3.31 -9.41
CA ALA A 51 -11.98 4.50 -10.22
C ALA A 51 -13.49 4.69 -10.44
N ALA A 52 -13.97 5.94 -10.41
CA ALA A 52 -15.37 6.24 -10.65
C ALA A 52 -15.73 5.94 -12.11
N THR A 53 -16.70 5.06 -12.31
CA THR A 53 -17.19 4.71 -13.65
C THR A 53 -18.26 5.71 -14.07
N ARG A 54 -18.24 6.12 -15.34
CA ARG A 54 -19.20 7.06 -15.93
C ARG A 54 -20.64 6.54 -15.91
N SER A 55 -20.81 5.22 -15.94
CA SER A 55 -22.09 4.53 -15.88
C SER A 55 -22.46 4.20 -14.43
N ARG A 56 -23.52 4.84 -13.92
CA ARG A 56 -24.19 4.59 -12.62
C ARG A 56 -23.39 4.79 -11.31
N GLY A 57 -22.47 5.76 -11.24
CA GLY A 57 -21.86 6.16 -9.96
C GLY A 57 -21.10 5.05 -9.22
N GLY A 58 -20.79 3.94 -9.90
CA GLY A 58 -20.12 2.79 -9.33
C GLY A 58 -18.60 2.90 -9.42
N PHE A 59 -17.91 2.17 -8.53
CA PHE A 59 -16.45 2.04 -8.58
C PHE A 59 -16.02 0.86 -9.46
N CYS A 60 -14.95 1.05 -10.24
CA CYS A 60 -14.37 0.01 -11.07
C CYS A 60 -13.82 -1.13 -10.19
N ARG A 61 -14.40 -2.33 -10.36
CA ARG A 61 -14.02 -3.56 -9.64
C ARG A 61 -12.90 -4.35 -10.29
N ASN A 62 -12.29 -3.80 -11.35
CA ASN A 62 -11.22 -4.50 -12.04
C ASN A 62 -9.93 -4.48 -11.20
N ASN A 63 -9.13 -5.54 -11.33
CA ASN A 63 -7.87 -5.67 -10.61
C ASN A 63 -6.87 -4.59 -11.05
N SER A 64 -6.26 -3.90 -10.08
CA SER A 64 -5.10 -3.04 -10.26
C SER A 64 -3.84 -3.69 -9.68
N ARG A 65 -2.68 -3.08 -9.99
CA ARG A 65 -1.38 -3.46 -9.46
C ARG A 65 -0.95 -2.40 -8.44
N GLY A 66 -1.23 -2.61 -7.17
CA GLY A 66 -0.96 -1.65 -6.11
C GLY A 66 -1.99 -0.52 -6.00
N LEU A 67 -1.82 0.28 -4.96
CA LEU A 67 -2.68 1.42 -4.63
C LEU A 67 -2.54 2.55 -5.66
N LEU A 68 -1.33 2.80 -6.18
CA LEU A 68 -1.06 3.90 -7.11
C LEU A 68 -1.39 3.53 -8.56
N LEU A 69 -1.13 2.30 -9.00
CA LEU A 69 -1.41 1.92 -10.39
C LEU A 69 -2.91 1.68 -10.57
N GLY A 70 -3.43 2.09 -11.73
CA GLY A 70 -4.80 1.82 -12.16
C GLY A 70 -4.97 0.40 -12.74
N CYS A 71 -6.16 0.09 -13.23
CA CYS A 71 -6.38 -1.12 -14.03
C CYS A 71 -5.80 -1.00 -15.45
N HIS A 72 -6.01 -2.01 -16.28
CA HIS A 72 -5.54 -2.02 -17.67
C HIS A 72 -6.04 -0.83 -18.50
N LEU A 73 -7.26 -0.33 -18.22
CA LEU A 73 -7.86 0.85 -18.85
C LEU A 73 -7.01 2.11 -18.60
N ARG A 74 -6.61 2.79 -19.69
CA ARG A 74 -5.78 4.01 -19.63
C ARG A 74 -6.50 5.17 -18.95
N GLU A 75 -7.81 5.30 -19.17
CA GLU A 75 -8.63 6.36 -18.56
C GLU A 75 -8.62 6.30 -17.03
N HIS A 76 -8.76 5.11 -16.46
CA HIS A 76 -8.75 4.92 -15.01
C HIS A 76 -7.36 5.17 -14.39
N ARG A 77 -6.27 4.93 -15.14
CA ARG A 77 -4.91 5.32 -14.72
C ARG A 77 -4.77 6.83 -14.63
N TRP A 78 -5.25 7.57 -15.63
CA TRP A 78 -5.24 9.03 -15.61
C TRP A 78 -6.13 9.61 -14.52
N GLN A 79 -7.30 9.01 -14.26
CA GLN A 79 -8.15 9.41 -13.15
C GLN A 79 -7.46 9.21 -11.80
N LYS A 80 -6.85 8.04 -11.55
CA LYS A 80 -6.07 7.79 -10.32
C LYS A 80 -4.90 8.77 -10.17
N PHE A 81 -4.15 9.00 -11.24
CA PHE A 81 -3.05 9.96 -11.23
C PHE A 81 -3.55 11.37 -10.88
N LYS A 82 -4.61 11.85 -11.53
CA LYS A 82 -5.21 13.15 -11.19
C LYS A 82 -5.72 13.20 -9.75
N MET A 83 -6.28 12.10 -9.22
CA MET A 83 -6.73 12.03 -7.83
C MET A 83 -5.60 12.10 -6.80
N LEU A 84 -4.39 11.63 -7.15
CA LEU A 84 -3.21 11.76 -6.31
C LEU A 84 -2.71 13.22 -6.27
N PHE A 85 -2.67 13.87 -7.43
CA PHE A 85 -2.13 15.23 -7.56
C PHE A 85 -3.12 16.34 -7.17
N TYR A 86 -4.43 16.15 -7.35
CA TYR A 86 -5.44 17.13 -6.95
C TYR A 86 -6.02 16.78 -5.57
N SER A 87 -5.67 17.59 -4.57
CA SER A 87 -6.11 17.47 -3.17
C SER A 87 -7.63 17.41 -3.00
N SER A 88 -8.39 18.10 -3.86
CA SER A 88 -9.86 18.11 -3.85
C SER A 88 -10.53 16.75 -4.11
N ARG A 89 -9.75 15.74 -4.53
CA ARG A 89 -10.26 14.39 -4.82
C ARG A 89 -9.68 13.29 -3.93
N TRP A 90 -8.89 13.64 -2.91
CA TRP A 90 -8.36 12.68 -1.94
C TRP A 90 -9.46 11.95 -1.16
N ALA A 91 -10.57 12.64 -0.85
CA ALA A 91 -11.73 12.00 -0.21
C ALA A 91 -12.42 10.96 -1.12
N ALA A 92 -12.35 11.11 -2.44
CA ALA A 92 -12.86 10.12 -3.39
C ALA A 92 -11.87 8.95 -3.56
N PHE A 93 -10.56 9.24 -3.54
CA PHE A 93 -9.51 8.23 -3.56
C PHE A 93 -9.57 7.32 -2.32
N SER A 94 -9.69 7.92 -1.13
CA SER A 94 -9.87 7.20 0.14
C SER A 94 -11.13 6.33 0.08
N ARG A 95 -12.28 6.89 -0.30
CA ARG A 95 -13.51 6.07 -0.45
C ARG A 95 -13.33 4.87 -1.39
N GLY A 96 -12.61 5.04 -2.50
CA GLY A 96 -12.30 3.95 -3.42
C GLY A 96 -11.34 2.88 -2.85
N THR A 97 -10.36 3.27 -2.03
CA THR A 97 -9.42 2.33 -1.38
C THR A 97 -10.03 1.62 -0.16
N TRP A 98 -10.98 2.25 0.54
CA TRP A 98 -11.70 1.63 1.67
C TRP A 98 -12.92 0.79 1.24
N ALA A 99 -13.39 0.92 -0.01
CA ALA A 99 -14.55 0.18 -0.50
C ALA A 99 -14.31 -1.34 -0.66
N THR A 100 -13.06 -1.81 -0.69
CA THR A 100 -12.74 -3.20 -1.03
C THR A 100 -11.78 -3.85 -0.02
N PRO A 101 -12.04 -5.10 0.44
CA PRO A 101 -11.20 -5.77 1.44
C PRO A 101 -9.73 -5.92 1.03
N SER A 102 -9.42 -6.15 -0.25
CA SER A 102 -8.02 -6.28 -0.70
C SER A 102 -7.27 -4.94 -0.75
N ALA A 103 -7.99 -3.84 -1.02
CA ALA A 103 -7.45 -2.49 -0.95
C ALA A 103 -7.23 -2.05 0.51
N LYS A 104 -8.10 -2.45 1.44
CA LYS A 104 -7.89 -2.27 2.89
C LYS A 104 -6.63 -2.98 3.38
N LEU A 105 -6.37 -4.21 2.94
CA LEU A 105 -5.14 -4.92 3.30
C LEU A 105 -3.89 -4.18 2.79
N ALA A 106 -3.94 -3.68 1.55
CA ALA A 106 -2.85 -2.90 0.99
C ALA A 106 -2.62 -1.60 1.78
N THR A 107 -3.67 -0.83 2.11
CA THR A 107 -3.52 0.42 2.86
C THR A 107 -3.03 0.18 4.28
N VAL A 108 -3.57 -0.82 4.98
CA VAL A 108 -3.12 -1.21 6.33
C VAL A 108 -1.66 -1.64 6.30
N SER A 109 -1.27 -2.47 5.33
CA SER A 109 0.13 -2.91 5.21
C SER A 109 1.09 -1.74 4.96
N GLY A 110 0.72 -0.81 4.07
CA GLY A 110 1.48 0.41 3.83
C GLY A 110 1.58 1.29 5.09
N LEU A 111 0.48 1.43 5.84
CA LEU A 111 0.46 2.21 7.07
C LEU A 111 1.38 1.61 8.15
N ILE A 112 1.32 0.29 8.34
CA ILE A 112 2.18 -0.44 9.28
C ILE A 112 3.66 -0.26 8.89
N GLY A 113 3.98 -0.38 7.60
CA GLY A 113 5.34 -0.13 7.09
C GLY A 113 5.81 1.30 7.37
N SER A 114 4.99 2.31 7.10
CA SER A 114 5.33 3.72 7.35
C SER A 114 5.53 4.01 8.84
N VAL A 115 4.62 3.54 9.70
CA VAL A 115 4.72 3.73 11.15
C VAL A 115 5.96 3.02 11.70
N SER A 116 6.25 1.81 11.21
CA SER A 116 7.46 1.07 11.57
C SER A 116 8.73 1.83 11.19
N ALA A 117 8.80 2.43 10.00
CA ALA A 117 9.96 3.25 9.61
C ALA A 117 10.16 4.46 10.54
N ILE A 118 9.08 5.15 10.90
CA ILE A 118 9.13 6.29 11.84
C ILE A 118 9.58 5.82 13.23
N ALA A 119 8.98 4.74 13.75
CA ALA A 119 9.33 4.18 15.04
C ALA A 119 10.80 3.70 15.09
N THR A 120 11.31 3.16 13.97
CA THR A 120 12.73 2.79 13.83
C THR A 120 13.61 4.03 13.95
N GLY A 121 13.27 5.13 13.26
CA GLY A 121 14.02 6.38 13.35
C GLY A 121 14.01 7.00 14.75
N ILE A 122 12.88 6.93 15.45
CA ILE A 122 12.80 7.37 16.85
C ILE A 122 13.71 6.50 17.73
N LYS A 123 13.65 5.17 17.59
CA LYS A 123 14.49 4.24 18.34
C LYS A 123 15.98 4.50 18.09
N ASP A 124 16.35 4.73 16.83
CA ASP A 124 17.73 5.00 16.41
C ASP A 124 18.23 6.35 16.97
N PHE A 125 17.38 7.38 16.96
CA PHE A 125 17.71 8.69 17.53
C PHE A 125 17.84 8.67 19.06
N VAL A 126 17.01 7.89 19.76
CA VAL A 126 17.02 7.79 21.24
C VAL A 126 18.18 6.93 21.76
N LEU A 127 18.65 5.97 20.98
CA LEU A 127 19.74 5.06 21.35
C LEU A 127 21.12 5.49 20.82
N SER A 128 21.18 6.63 20.12
CA SER A 128 22.42 7.25 19.62
C SER A 128 22.95 8.31 20.58
#